data_AF-A0A392UVD2-F1
#
_entry.id   AF-A0A392UVD2-F1
#
_cell.length_a   1.000
_cell.length_b   1.000
_cell.length_c   1.000
_cell.angle_alpha   90.00
_cell.angle_beta   90.00
_cell.angle_gamma   90.00
#
_symmetry.space_group_name_H-M   'P 1'
#
loop_
_entity.id
_entity.type
_entity.pdbx_description
1 polymer ?
#
loop_
_entity_poly.entity_id
_entity_poly.type
_entity_poly.pdbx_seq_one_letter_code
_entity_poly.pdbx_strand_id
1 'polypeptide(L)' 'MPTPKTPTRSFLGLTGYYPRFIEGFSKIALPLTQLTRKSQAFEWDDKCEKSFQELKRRLTSAPV' A
#
# COMPACT_ATOMS: atom_id res chain seq x y z
N MET A 1 -13.04 -10.68 12.24
CA MET A 1 -11.93 -10.69 11.26
C MET A 1 -10.91 -9.65 11.72
N PRO A 2 -9.73 -10.03 12.24
CA PRO A 2 -8.82 -9.04 12.78
C PRO A 2 -8.05 -8.42 11.62
N THR A 3 -8.24 -7.13 11.37
CA THR A 3 -7.30 -6.29 10.61
C THR A 3 -6.13 -5.95 11.53
N PRO A 4 -4.97 -6.61 11.41
CA PRO A 4 -3.82 -6.23 12.21
C PRO A 4 -3.08 -5.13 11.44
N LYS A 5 -2.44 -4.19 12.13
CA LYS A 5 -1.64 -3.13 11.51
C LYS A 5 -0.33 -3.66 10.87
N THR A 6 -0.07 -4.97 10.97
CA THR A 6 1.17 -5.64 10.55
C THR A 6 1.23 -6.04 9.07
N PRO A 7 0.18 -6.57 8.39
CA PRO A 7 0.27 -6.94 6.98
C PRO A 7 0.50 -5.72 6.09
N THR A 8 -0.14 -4.58 6.40
CA THR A 8 0.03 -3.34 5.62
C THR A 8 1.45 -2.80 5.73
N ARG A 9 2.05 -2.83 6.93
CA ARG A 9 3.46 -2.43 7.13
C ARG A 9 4.43 -3.37 6.46
N SER A 10 4.22 -4.69 6.57
CA SER A 10 5.05 -5.69 5.89
C SER A 10 4.93 -5.58 4.38
N PHE A 11 3.72 -5.39 3.85
CA PHE A 11 3.48 -5.16 2.43
C PHE A 11 4.18 -3.90 1.94
N LEU A 12 4.01 -2.77 2.64
CA LEU A 12 4.70 -1.53 2.29
C LEU A 12 6.22 -1.69 2.31
N GLY A 13 6.77 -2.42 3.28
CA GLY A 13 8.19 -2.77 3.34
C GLY A 13 8.67 -3.58 2.13
N LEU A 14 7.91 -4.59 1.71
CA LEU A 14 8.20 -5.39 0.51
C LEU A 14 8.07 -4.56 -0.78
N THR A 15 7.09 -3.67 -0.83
CA THR A 15 6.86 -2.81 -1.99
C THR A 15 7.89 -1.69 -2.14
N GLY A 16 8.78 -1.49 -1.16
CA GLY A 16 9.85 -0.48 -1.22
C GLY A 16 10.91 -0.75 -2.31
N TYR A 17 11.00 -1.99 -2.81
CA TYR A 17 11.95 -2.36 -3.89
C TYR A 17 11.39 -2.12 -5.30
N TYR A 18 10.06 -2.24 -5.46
CA TYR A 18 9.32 -2.15 -6.72
C TYR A 18 8.90 -0.75 -7.24
N PRO A 19 9.04 0.40 -6.53
CA PRO A 19 8.48 1.67 -7.01
C PRO A 19 9.09 2.14 -8.34
N ARG A 20 10.30 1.67 -8.67
CA ARG A 20 10.96 1.97 -9.96
C ARG A 20 10.20 1.44 -11.17
N PHE A 21 9.36 0.42 -10.98
CA PHE A 21 8.61 -0.23 -12.05
C PHE A 21 7.14 0.16 -12.10
N ILE A 22 6.64 0.88 -11.09
CA ILE A 22 5.24 1.26 -10.97
C ILE A 22 5.15 2.78 -11.10
N GLU A 23 4.81 3.25 -12.30
CA GLU A 23 4.55 4.67 -12.53
C GLU A 23 3.41 5.15 -11.62
N GLY A 24 3.65 6.23 -10.88
CA GLY A 24 2.68 6.78 -9.94
C GLY A 24 2.55 6.00 -8.62
N PHE A 25 3.48 5.08 -8.31
CA PHE A 25 3.49 4.32 -7.05
C PHE A 25 3.27 5.20 -5.82
N SER A 26 3.99 6.32 -5.70
CA SER A 26 3.87 7.23 -4.56
C SER A 26 2.46 7.81 -4.39
N LYS A 27 1.72 8.01 -5.48
CA LYS A 27 0.33 8.51 -5.43
C LYS A 27 -0.63 7.43 -4.94
N ILE A 28 -0.43 6.18 -5.37
CA ILE A 28 -1.27 5.04 -4.99
C ILE A 28 -0.97 4.60 -3.55
N ALA A 29 0.30 4.60 -3.16
CA ALA A 29 0.75 4.25 -1.82
C ALA A 29 0.52 5.38 -0.79
N LEU A 30 0.12 6.59 -1.21
CA LEU A 30 -0.11 7.74 -0.33
C LEU A 30 -1.14 7.45 0.78
N PRO A 31 -2.37 6.97 0.49
CA PRO A 31 -3.33 6.62 1.55
C PRO A 31 -2.81 5.49 2.46
N LEU A 32 -2.09 4.52 1.91
CA LEU A 32 -1.49 3.43 2.69
C LEU A 32 -0.35 3.91 3.61
N THR A 33 0.47 4.85 3.16
CA THR A 33 1.54 5.44 3.98
C THR A 33 0.94 6.34 5.06
N GLN A 34 -0.15 7.06 4.78
CA GLN A 34 -0.88 7.82 5.78
C GLN A 34 -1.42 6.92 6.90
N LEU A 35 -1.91 5.72 6.59
CA LEU A 35 -2.33 4.72 7.59
C LEU A 35 -1.21 4.26 8.52
N THR A 36 0.04 4.28 8.06
CA THR A 36 1.19 3.82 8.85
C THR A 36 1.81 4.92 9.73
N ARG A 37 1.36 6.17 9.60
CA ARG A 37 1.84 7.30 10.40
C ARG A 37 1.36 7.15 11.84
N LYS A 38 2.28 7.28 12.80
CA LYS A 38 2.01 7.17 14.25
C LYS A 38 0.97 8.17 14.78
N SER A 39 0.70 9.25 14.03
CA SER A 39 -0.18 10.36 14.45
C SER A 39 -1.64 10.22 14.03
N GLN A 40 -1.98 9.26 13.15
CA GLN A 40 -3.33 9.12 12.61
C GLN A 40 -3.97 7.84 13.16
N ALA A 41 -5.26 7.88 13.45
CA ALA A 41 -6.04 6.66 13.65
C ALA A 41 -5.91 5.78 12.40
N PHE A 42 -5.67 4.48 12.60
CA PHE A 42 -5.63 3.53 11.50
C PHE A 42 -7.07 3.28 11.04
N GLU A 43 -7.52 4.06 10.06
CA GLU A 43 -8.83 3.95 9.45
C GLU A 43 -8.70 3.36 8.05
N TRP A 44 -8.95 2.07 7.92
CA TRP A 44 -8.98 1.43 6.62
C TRP A 44 -10.27 1.82 5.89
N ASP A 45 -10.17 2.79 5.00
CA ASP A 45 -11.28 3.25 4.16
C ASP A 45 -11.27 2.59 2.77
N ASP A 46 -12.34 2.80 1.99
CA ASP A 46 -12.43 2.30 0.62
C ASP A 46 -11.30 2.83 -0.28
N LYS A 47 -10.73 4.00 0.01
CA LYS A 47 -9.61 4.56 -0.75
C LYS A 47 -8.34 3.75 -0.48
N CYS A 48 -8.10 3.36 0.77
CA CYS A 48 -6.99 2.50 1.16
C CYS A 48 -7.12 1.12 0.52
N GLU A 49 -8.32 0.52 0.54
CA GLU A 49 -8.54 -0.77 -0.13
C GLU A 49 -8.33 -0.67 -1.65
N LYS A 50 -8.90 0.34 -2.31
CA LYS A 50 -8.69 0.57 -3.76
C LYS A 50 -7.22 0.75 -4.09
N SER A 51 -6.51 1.55 -3.30
CA SER A 51 -5.08 1.75 -3.45
C SER A 51 -4.29 0.45 -3.27
N PHE A 52 -4.64 -0.36 -2.27
CA PHE A 52 -4.00 -1.65 -2.02
C PHE A 52 -4.19 -2.62 -3.17
N GLN A 53 -5.41 -2.73 -3.70
CA GLN A 53 -5.75 -3.59 -4.84
C GLN A 53 -5.05 -3.12 -6.13
N GLU A 54 -5.03 -1.81 -6.40
CA GLU A 54 -4.30 -1.29 -7.56
C GLU A 54 -2.80 -1.53 -7.44
N LEU A 55 -2.23 -1.37 -6.23
CA LEU A 55 -0.82 -1.68 -6.00
C LEU A 55 -0.52 -3.16 -6.26
N LYS A 56 -1.37 -4.08 -5.78
CA LYS A 56 -1.26 -5.51 -6.09
C LYS A 56 -1.30 -5.76 -7.60
N ARG A 57 -2.28 -5.20 -8.30
CA ARG A 57 -2.44 -5.36 -9.75
C ARG A 57 -1.21 -4.90 -10.52
N ARG A 58 -0.66 -3.75 -10.15
CA ARG A 58 0.55 -3.20 -10.77
C ARG A 58 1.78 -4.05 -10.48
N LEU A 59 1.91 -4.58 -9.27
CA LEU A 59 2.99 -5.51 -8.90
C LEU A 59 2.90 -6.83 -9.66
N THR A 60 1.70 -7.38 -9.85
CA THR A 60 1.52 -8.65 -10.59
C THR A 60 1.64 -8.47 -12.11
N SER A 61 1.43 -7.25 -12.62
CA SER A 61 1.52 -6.92 -14.04
C SER A 61 2.90 -6.42 -14.47
N ALA A 62 3.80 -6.07 -13.54
CA ALA A 62 5.16 -5.71 -13.89
C ALA A 62 5.90 -7.00 -14.32
N PRO A 63 6.48 -7.04 -15.54
CA PRO A 63 7.32 -8.16 -15.93
C PRO A 63 8.57 -8.13 -15.04
N VAL A 64 8.81 -9.24 -14.34
CA VAL A 64 10.01 -9.46 -13.51
C VAL A 64 11.25 -9.49 -14.40
#